data_AF-A0A968WJD3-F1
#
_entry.id   AF-A0A968WJD3-F1
#
_cell.length_a   1.000
_cell.length_b   1.000
_cell.length_c   1.000
_cell.angle_alpha   90.00
_cell.angle_beta   90.00
_cell.angle_gamma   90.00
#
_symmetry.space_group_name_H-M   'P 1'
#
loop_
_entity.id
_entity.type
_entity.pdbx_description
1 polymer ?
#
loop_
_entity_poly.entity_id
_entity_poly.type
_entity_poly.pdbx_seq_one_letter_code
_entity_poly.pdbx_strand_id
1 'polypeptide(L)'
;IWYLRTSIDTEGWIAELRIPLSQLRFANKPELTWGIQVQRMFFRNQERSQWQYIPPDAAGYVHLMGEMKGITGIKPQKQLEIQPFVLAKAETFEPEDGNPYQTGSSTGANVGLDAKIGITSDITLDLTVNPDFGQVEADPSRVNLTAF
;
A
#
# COMPACT_ATOMS: atom_id res chain seq x y z
N ILE A 1 -6.80 7.93 1.45
CA ILE A 1 -8.07 8.00 0.71
C ILE A 1 -8.16 9.34 -0.02
N TRP A 2 -8.59 9.33 -1.29
CA TRP A 2 -8.91 10.52 -2.09
C TRP A 2 -10.40 10.48 -2.47
N TYR A 3 -10.96 11.63 -2.82
CA TYR A 3 -12.37 11.75 -3.16
C TYR A 3 -12.52 12.14 -4.63
N LEU A 4 -13.55 11.60 -5.27
CA LEU A 4 -13.88 11.86 -6.66
C LEU A 4 -15.39 12.06 -6.77
N ARG A 5 -15.81 13.07 -7.53
CA ARG A 5 -17.17 13.22 -8.03
C ARG A 5 -17.14 13.42 -9.52
N THR A 6 -18.13 12.87 -10.21
CA THR A 6 -18.29 13.04 -11.65
C THR A 6 -19.69 13.56 -11.95
N SER A 7 -19.81 14.30 -13.05
CA SER A 7 -21.09 14.78 -13.59
C SER A 7 -21.02 14.80 -15.11
N ILE A 8 -22.19 14.82 -15.74
CA ILE A 8 -22.33 15.04 -17.17
C ILE A 8 -23.29 16.21 -17.36
N ASP A 9 -22.87 17.19 -18.13
CA ASP A 9 -23.67 18.34 -18.52
C ASP A 9 -23.56 18.62 -20.03
N THR A 10 -23.96 19.82 -20.45
CA THR A 10 -23.93 20.24 -21.85
C THR A 10 -22.52 20.41 -22.42
N GLU A 11 -21.50 20.61 -21.58
CA GLU A 11 -20.10 20.75 -21.99
C GLU A 11 -19.40 19.38 -22.05
N GLY A 12 -19.88 18.41 -21.29
CA GLY A 12 -19.48 17.02 -21.41
C GLY A 12 -19.37 16.32 -20.07
N TRP A 13 -18.42 15.38 -19.96
CA TRP A 13 -18.13 14.67 -18.71
C TRP A 13 -17.08 15.42 -17.90
N ILE A 14 -17.39 15.69 -16.63
CA ILE A 14 -16.54 16.42 -15.69
C ILE A 14 -16.18 15.48 -14.54
N ALA A 15 -14.93 15.56 -14.08
CA ALA A 15 -14.45 14.90 -12.87
C ALA A 15 -13.76 15.90 -11.94
N GLU A 16 -14.21 15.93 -10.68
CA GLU A 16 -13.60 16.71 -9.61
C GLU A 16 -12.92 15.77 -8.62
N LEU A 17 -11.62 15.98 -8.43
CA LEU A 17 -10.79 15.17 -7.53
C LEU A 17 -10.34 16.02 -6.35
N ARG A 18 -10.49 15.47 -5.15
CA ARG A 18 -9.87 16.01 -3.93
C ARG A 18 -8.87 15.00 -3.40
N ILE A 19 -7.59 15.33 -3.55
CA ILE A 19 -6.46 14.53 -3.05
C ILE A 19 -5.96 15.18 -1.75
N PRO A 20 -6.16 14.56 -0.58
CA PRO A 20 -5.64 15.10 0.67
C PRO A 20 -4.11 15.09 0.66
N LEU A 21 -3.49 16.15 1.18
CA LEU A 21 -2.02 16.26 1.25
C LEU A 21 -1.38 15.16 2.14
N SER A 22 -2.13 14.54 3.07
CA SER A 22 -1.65 13.36 3.82
C SER A 22 -1.29 12.17 2.93
N GLN A 23 -1.89 12.10 1.74
CA GLN A 23 -1.65 11.03 0.78
C GLN A 23 -0.39 11.27 -0.06
N LEU A 24 0.20 12.46 0.03
CA LEU A 24 1.36 12.86 -0.77
C LEU A 24 2.58 13.03 0.14
N ARG A 25 3.71 12.48 -0.30
CA ARG A 25 5.02 12.73 0.31
C ARG A 25 5.70 13.86 -0.45
N PHE A 26 6.08 14.91 0.25
CA PHE A 26 6.76 16.06 -0.35
C PHE A 26 7.72 16.71 0.65
N ALA A 27 8.72 17.42 0.14
CA ALA A 27 9.70 18.10 0.96
C ALA A 27 9.06 19.28 1.72
N ASN A 28 9.55 19.55 2.93
CA ASN A 28 9.16 20.74 3.69
C ASN A 28 9.94 21.96 3.18
N LYS A 29 9.47 22.59 2.10
CA LYS A 29 10.09 23.77 1.47
C LYS A 29 9.10 24.94 1.42
N PRO A 30 9.56 26.21 1.47
CA PRO A 30 8.70 27.38 1.37
C PRO A 30 7.90 27.44 0.06
N GLU A 31 8.53 27.01 -1.03
CA GLU A 31 7.93 26.91 -2.36
C GLU A 31 8.24 25.54 -2.97
N LEU A 32 7.23 24.97 -3.63
CA LEU A 32 7.29 23.65 -4.26
C LEU A 32 6.92 23.77 -5.74
N THR A 33 7.68 23.04 -6.56
CA THR A 33 7.34 22.77 -7.96
C THR A 33 6.98 21.30 -8.07
N TRP A 34 5.78 21.00 -8.54
CA TRP A 34 5.32 19.62 -8.73
C TRP A 34 5.15 19.32 -10.21
N GLY A 35 5.51 18.11 -10.63
CA GLY A 35 5.10 17.58 -11.94
C GLY A 35 3.62 17.20 -11.89
N ILE A 36 2.83 17.66 -12.85
CA ILE A 36 1.44 17.24 -13.04
C ILE A 36 1.22 16.76 -14.47
N GLN A 37 0.41 15.72 -14.61
CA GLN A 37 -0.07 15.24 -15.88
C GLN A 37 -1.51 14.77 -15.74
N VAL A 38 -2.32 15.10 -16.74
CA VAL A 38 -3.69 14.60 -16.87
C VAL A 38 -3.77 13.82 -18.17
N GLN A 39 -4.25 12.58 -18.09
CA GLN A 39 -4.41 11.72 -19.24
C GLN A 39 -5.82 11.15 -19.29
N ARG A 40 -6.43 11.19 -20.47
CA ARG A 40 -7.68 10.52 -20.78
C ARG A 40 -7.40 9.34 -21.71
N MET A 41 -7.85 8.15 -21.32
CA MET A 41 -7.90 6.99 -22.20
C MET A 41 -9.32 6.84 -22.75
N PHE A 42 -9.49 6.94 -24.07
CA PHE A 42 -10.76 6.73 -24.74
C PHE A 42 -10.72 5.42 -25.52
N PHE A 43 -11.01 4.34 -24.80
CA PHE A 43 -10.84 2.96 -25.28
C PHE A 43 -11.62 2.62 -26.55
N ARG A 44 -12.80 3.20 -26.76
CA ARG A 44 -13.63 2.95 -27.95
C ARG A 44 -12.89 3.28 -29.25
N ASN A 45 -12.08 4.35 -29.24
CA ASN A 45 -11.33 4.81 -30.40
C ASN A 45 -9.83 4.53 -30.26
N GLN A 46 -9.41 3.79 -29.23
CA GLN A 46 -8.00 3.57 -28.87
C GLN A 46 -7.19 4.88 -28.76
N GLU A 47 -7.84 5.95 -28.29
CA GLU A 47 -7.22 7.27 -28.22
C GLU A 47 -6.68 7.53 -26.82
N ARG A 48 -5.50 8.18 -26.76
CA ARG A 48 -4.90 8.68 -25.52
C ARG A 48 -4.66 10.18 -25.67
N SER A 49 -5.45 10.97 -24.94
CA SER A 49 -5.29 12.42 -24.88
C SER A 49 -4.49 12.77 -23.62
N GLN A 50 -3.44 13.60 -23.76
CA GLN A 50 -2.59 14.05 -22.65
C GLN A 50 -2.61 15.57 -22.57
N TRP A 51 -2.59 16.12 -21.36
CA TRP A 51 -2.49 17.56 -21.15
C TRP A 51 -1.11 18.10 -21.56
N GLN A 52 -0.05 17.54 -20.99
CA GLN A 52 1.31 17.81 -21.44
C GLN A 52 1.74 16.76 -22.46
N TYR A 53 2.30 17.16 -23.60
CA TYR A 53 2.77 16.20 -24.60
C TYR A 53 3.98 15.40 -24.09
N ILE A 54 3.87 14.08 -24.10
CA ILE A 54 4.97 13.16 -23.83
C ILE A 54 5.20 12.31 -25.10
N PRO A 55 6.39 12.37 -25.73
CA PRO A 55 6.69 11.60 -26.91
C PRO A 55 6.46 10.10 -26.69
N PRO A 56 5.89 9.37 -27.67
CA PRO A 56 5.70 7.92 -27.56
C PRO A 56 6.99 7.14 -27.36
N ASP A 57 8.13 7.66 -27.84
CA ASP A 57 9.47 7.10 -27.75
C ASP A 57 10.30 7.65 -26.57
N ALA A 58 9.68 8.44 -25.68
CA ALA A 58 10.36 9.01 -24.53
C ALA A 58 10.91 7.93 -23.59
N ALA A 59 12.17 8.06 -23.18
CA ALA A 59 12.84 7.14 -22.26
C ALA A 59 12.26 7.17 -20.83
N GLY A 60 11.38 8.13 -20.49
CA GLY A 60 10.76 8.21 -19.18
C GLY A 60 9.55 9.16 -19.18
N TYR A 61 8.62 8.89 -18.27
CA TYR A 61 7.32 9.58 -18.23
C TYR A 61 7.31 10.77 -17.25
N VAL A 62 7.84 10.57 -16.04
CA VAL A 62 7.69 11.52 -14.91
C VAL A 62 8.42 12.84 -15.14
N HIS A 63 9.62 12.80 -15.74
CA HIS A 63 10.43 14.01 -15.95
C HIS A 63 9.90 14.92 -17.07
N LEU A 64 8.92 14.45 -17.86
CA LEU A 64 8.28 15.20 -18.96
C LEU A 64 6.89 15.71 -18.59
N MET A 65 6.45 15.52 -17.34
CA MET A 65 5.20 16.10 -16.85
C MET A 65 5.28 17.63 -16.83
N GLY A 66 4.13 18.30 -16.93
CA GLY A 66 4.10 19.76 -16.86
C GLY A 66 4.44 20.24 -15.45
N GLU A 67 5.13 21.37 -15.33
CA GLU A 67 5.48 21.93 -14.02
C GLU A 67 4.35 22.81 -13.46
N MET A 68 3.81 22.41 -12.31
CA MET A 68 2.94 23.24 -11.48
C MET A 68 3.80 24.02 -10.48
N LYS A 69 3.78 25.36 -10.61
CA LYS A 69 4.52 26.32 -9.76
C LYS A 69 3.56 27.11 -8.88
N GLY A 70 4.11 27.82 -7.90
CA GLY A 70 3.32 28.67 -6.99
C GLY A 70 2.68 27.92 -5.81
N ILE A 71 3.07 26.66 -5.58
CA ILE A 71 2.61 25.89 -4.42
C ILE A 71 3.40 26.36 -3.20
N THR A 72 2.72 27.09 -2.31
CA THR A 72 3.31 27.65 -1.09
C THR A 72 2.37 27.42 0.10
N GLY A 73 2.91 27.50 1.32
CA GLY A 73 2.10 27.45 2.55
C GLY A 73 1.56 26.06 2.94
N ILE A 74 1.93 24.99 2.23
CA ILE A 74 1.56 23.61 2.58
C ILE A 74 2.66 22.94 3.42
N LYS A 75 2.26 22.04 4.33
CA LYS A 75 3.19 21.29 5.18
C LYS A 75 3.01 19.78 4.97
N PRO A 76 4.10 19.01 4.83
CA PRO A 76 3.99 17.56 4.75
C PRO A 76 3.43 17.01 6.05
N GLN A 77 2.50 16.06 5.94
CA GLN A 77 1.96 15.36 7.11
C GLN A 77 2.78 14.10 7.37
N LYS A 78 3.16 13.88 8.63
CA LYS A 78 3.80 12.62 9.04
C LYS A 78 2.78 11.49 8.92
N GLN A 79 3.16 10.43 8.22
CA GLN A 79 2.36 9.22 8.13
C GLN A 79 2.62 8.39 9.39
N LEU A 80 1.58 8.14 10.19
CA LEU A 80 1.58 7.15 11.26
C LEU A 80 0.39 6.24 11.00
N GLU A 81 0.68 4.98 10.73
CA GLU A 81 -0.32 3.95 10.55
C GLU A 81 -0.08 2.87 11.61
N ILE A 82 -1.13 2.48 12.32
CA ILE A 82 -1.09 1.45 13.35
C ILE A 82 -2.19 0.45 13.01
N GLN A 83 -1.82 -0.80 12.87
CA GLN A 83 -2.67 -1.90 12.47
C GLN A 83 -2.58 -3.01 13.54
N PRO A 84 -3.42 -2.95 14.58
CA PRO A 84 -3.56 -4.07 15.51
C PRO A 84 -4.26 -5.24 14.82
N PHE A 85 -3.84 -6.47 15.11
CA PHE A 85 -4.51 -7.67 14.66
C PHE A 85 -4.71 -8.67 15.79
N VAL A 86 -5.75 -9.50 15.62
CA VAL A 86 -6.07 -10.62 16.52
C VAL A 86 -6.28 -11.85 15.64
N LEU A 87 -5.61 -12.94 15.99
CA LEU A 87 -5.73 -14.24 15.35
C LEU A 87 -6.30 -15.23 16.35
N ALA A 88 -7.32 -15.98 15.94
CA ALA A 88 -7.82 -17.13 16.69
C ALA A 88 -7.52 -18.40 15.89
N LYS A 89 -7.03 -19.43 16.58
CA LYS A 89 -6.66 -20.74 16.01
C LYS A 89 -7.49 -21.82 16.69
N ALA A 90 -8.00 -22.76 15.90
CA ALA A 90 -8.62 -23.98 16.37
C ALA A 90 -8.10 -25.14 15.52
N GLU A 91 -7.54 -26.15 16.17
CA GLU A 91 -6.98 -27.35 15.55
C GLU A 91 -7.62 -28.60 16.15
N THR A 92 -7.73 -29.64 15.34
CA THR A 92 -8.22 -30.97 15.75
C THR A 92 -7.25 -32.01 15.24
N PHE A 93 -6.89 -32.97 16.09
CA PHE A 93 -5.91 -34.01 15.80
C PHE A 93 -6.27 -35.29 16.59
N GLU A 94 -5.58 -36.40 16.36
CA GLU A 94 -5.85 -37.63 17.11
C GLU A 94 -5.30 -37.54 18.54
N PRO A 95 -6.08 -37.87 19.58
CA PRO A 95 -5.59 -37.89 20.96
C PRO A 95 -4.62 -39.04 21.20
N GLU A 96 -3.58 -38.79 22.01
CA GLU A 96 -2.59 -39.80 22.40
C GLU A 96 -2.78 -40.18 23.89
N ASP A 97 -3.06 -41.45 24.15
CA ASP A 97 -3.40 -41.94 25.48
C ASP A 97 -2.22 -41.74 26.47
N GLY A 98 -2.48 -41.01 27.55
CA GLY A 98 -1.50 -40.68 28.58
C GLY A 98 -0.67 -39.41 28.34
N ASN A 99 -0.85 -38.71 27.21
CA ASN A 99 -0.17 -37.44 26.93
C ASN A 99 -1.10 -36.23 27.20
N PRO A 100 -0.87 -35.45 28.28
CA PRO A 100 -1.76 -34.33 28.66
C PRO A 100 -1.73 -33.16 27.66
N TYR A 101 -0.80 -33.14 26.71
CA TYR A 101 -0.70 -32.11 25.67
C TYR A 101 -1.32 -32.52 24.33
N GLN A 102 -1.71 -33.80 24.16
CA GLN A 102 -2.36 -34.30 22.95
C GLN A 102 -3.78 -34.81 23.24
N THR A 103 -4.68 -33.89 23.55
CA THR A 103 -6.07 -34.17 23.94
C THR A 103 -7.06 -34.27 22.77
N GLY A 104 -6.58 -34.16 21.53
CA GLY A 104 -7.36 -34.25 20.31
C GLY A 104 -7.94 -32.93 19.78
N SER A 105 -7.78 -31.83 20.53
CA SER A 105 -8.06 -30.47 20.03
C SER A 105 -7.17 -29.44 20.71
N SER A 106 -6.88 -28.35 20.01
CA SER A 106 -6.13 -27.22 20.55
C SER A 106 -6.72 -25.91 20.07
N THR A 107 -6.83 -24.94 20.96
CA THR A 107 -7.27 -23.57 20.63
C THR A 107 -6.22 -22.58 21.06
N GLY A 108 -5.95 -21.59 20.24
CA GLY A 108 -5.00 -20.52 20.54
C GLY A 108 -5.55 -19.16 20.14
N ALA A 109 -5.05 -18.11 20.79
CA ALA A 109 -5.29 -16.74 20.36
C ALA A 109 -3.97 -15.99 20.39
N ASN A 110 -3.69 -15.23 19.34
CA ASN A 110 -2.54 -14.35 19.24
C ASN A 110 -3.01 -12.94 18.94
N VAL A 111 -2.28 -11.96 19.46
CA VAL A 111 -2.48 -10.55 19.14
C VAL A 111 -1.16 -9.98 18.69
N GLY A 112 -1.18 -9.18 17.64
CA GLY A 112 0.00 -8.48 17.17
C GLY A 112 -0.34 -7.08 16.71
N LEU A 113 0.70 -6.34 16.36
CA LEU A 113 0.56 -4.95 15.97
C LEU A 113 1.64 -4.61 14.95
N ASP A 114 1.18 -4.11 13.82
CA ASP A 114 2.04 -3.49 12.81
C ASP A 114 1.95 -1.97 12.91
N ALA A 115 3.08 -1.29 12.75
CA ALA A 115 3.14 0.15 12.72
C ALA A 115 4.08 0.63 11.60
N LYS A 116 3.60 1.57 10.80
CA LYS A 116 4.39 2.27 9.78
C LYS A 116 4.50 3.75 10.17
N ILE A 117 5.74 4.21 10.36
CA ILE A 117 6.05 5.55 10.87
C ILE A 117 6.94 6.30 9.87
N GLY A 118 6.42 7.36 9.26
CA GLY A 118 7.20 8.30 8.45
C GLY A 118 8.08 9.19 9.31
N ILE A 119 9.38 8.87 9.39
CA ILE A 119 10.37 9.66 10.14
C ILE A 119 10.64 10.99 9.41
N THR A 120 10.80 10.92 8.09
CA THR A 120 10.87 12.07 7.17
C THR A 120 9.98 11.79 5.96
N SER A 121 9.90 12.72 5.00
CA SER A 121 9.20 12.47 3.73
C SER A 121 9.81 11.33 2.91
N ASP A 122 11.09 11.02 3.16
CA ASP A 122 11.88 10.04 2.39
C ASP A 122 12.23 8.78 3.21
N ILE A 123 12.01 8.79 4.53
CA ILE A 123 12.37 7.70 5.44
C ILE A 123 11.12 7.20 6.17
N THR A 124 10.90 5.89 6.12
CA THR A 124 9.81 5.21 6.82
C THR A 124 10.39 4.07 7.66
N LEU A 125 9.92 3.98 8.91
CA LEU A 125 10.22 2.92 9.85
C LEU A 125 9.01 1.98 9.90
N ASP A 126 9.25 0.71 9.62
CA ASP A 126 8.25 -0.36 9.74
C ASP A 126 8.58 -1.20 10.98
N LEU A 127 7.60 -1.36 11.86
CA LEU A 127 7.70 -2.07 13.13
C LEU A 127 6.59 -3.12 13.20
N THR A 128 6.94 -4.32 13.62
CA THR A 128 5.98 -5.40 13.88
C THR A 128 6.22 -5.96 15.27
N VAL A 129 5.15 -6.07 16.05
CA VAL A 129 5.14 -6.68 17.39
C VAL A 129 4.30 -7.95 17.33
N ASN A 130 4.89 -9.05 17.78
CA ASN A 130 4.30 -10.39 17.72
C ASN A 130 3.79 -10.75 16.31
N PRO A 131 4.69 -10.78 15.30
CA PRO A 131 4.34 -11.18 13.94
C PRO A 131 3.71 -12.59 13.93
N ASP A 132 2.69 -12.78 13.11
CA ASP A 132 2.15 -14.12 12.86
C ASP A 132 3.06 -14.89 11.89
N PHE A 133 4.10 -15.52 12.42
CA PHE A 133 4.92 -16.48 11.68
C PHE A 133 4.20 -17.82 11.43
N GLY A 134 3.00 -18.02 12.00
CA GLY A 134 2.28 -19.29 11.96
C GLY A 134 1.65 -19.65 10.61
N GLN A 135 1.68 -18.73 9.63
CA GLN A 135 1.22 -18.99 8.26
C GLN A 135 2.34 -19.08 7.22
N VAL A 136 3.60 -18.94 7.63
CA VAL A 136 4.68 -19.50 6.81
C VAL A 136 4.58 -20.99 7.02
N GLU A 137 3.98 -21.73 6.09
CA GLU A 137 4.21 -23.16 5.98
C GLU A 137 5.73 -23.33 5.97
N ALA A 138 6.30 -23.75 7.11
CA ALA A 138 7.64 -24.27 7.12
C ALA A 138 7.54 -25.52 6.25
N ASP A 139 7.90 -25.37 4.97
CA ASP A 139 8.03 -26.48 4.03
C ASP A 139 8.78 -27.57 4.81
N PRO A 140 8.14 -28.73 5.08
CA PRO A 140 8.76 -29.71 5.95
C PRO A 140 10.07 -30.09 5.29
N SER A 141 11.17 -29.71 5.94
CA SER A 141 12.50 -30.11 5.53
C SER A 141 12.57 -31.60 5.76
N ARG A 142 12.11 -32.38 4.79
CA ARG A 142 12.44 -33.81 4.70
C ARG A 142 13.93 -33.87 4.45
N VAL A 143 14.71 -33.88 5.53
CA VAL A 143 16.10 -34.30 5.48
C VAL A 143 16.05 -35.79 5.15
N ASN A 144 16.31 -36.12 3.89
CA ASN A 144 16.41 -37.50 3.47
C ASN A 144 17.71 -38.07 4.06
N LEU A 145 17.59 -38.86 5.13
CA LEU A 145 18.72 -39.49 5.82
C LEU A 145 19.11 -40.86 5.23
N THR A 146 18.51 -41.31 4.12
CA THR A 146 19.03 -42.47 3.40
C THR A 146 20.15 -42.03 2.46
N ALA A 147 21.37 -41.98 3.00
CA ALA A 147 22.45 -42.61 2.27
C ALA A 147 22.24 -44.12 2.42
N PHE A 148 22.31 -44.86 1.32
CA PHE A 148 22.01 -46.29 1.13
C PHE A 148 20.57 -46.61 0.70
#